data_AF-A0A1E3NPA5-F1
#
_entry.id   AF-A0A1E3NPA5-F1
#
_cell.length_a   1.000
_cell.length_b   1.000
_cell.length_c   1.000
_cell.angle_alpha   90.00
_cell.angle_beta   90.00
_cell.angle_gamma   90.00
#
_symmetry.space_group_name_H-M   'P 1'
#
loop_
_entity.id
_entity.type
_entity.pdbx_description
1 polymer ?
#
loop_
_entity_poly.entity_id
_entity_poly.type
_entity_poly.pdbx_seq_one_letter_code
_entity_poly.pdbx_strand_id
1 'polypeptide(L)'
;MDSKHRSTSTTTITLLPQLRKLARGAQFYWYLALVTTIWYTGLCMFSSILRGTSHPTTIRHYSSALLAILVTYLIILRQTYKNKPPAYVIGQIWHLMEHLLGSRGSSRSSKEQASHRTAAHPDPGSPKTAAGAGTGGASGSSNPGSEVNTKPSSATTAAATASTTAKTNILRDENVQYLLFAFFHWLFASPFFGPINPSTLYPFAIYAIFHASHYSQTSIIPYLPYVATTTKQRWCATIVHFHRLYNERSRMLASNTEVLLVTFYLGPFFKLFFRIALGRFWSAAAGGSAQFWYDFKTLVLCLVTIVFLRARFAVDAYTRTQIQSYDALINRFVWHPMLPQQLRQLLMGLRKVVGDFVEMVNIV
;
A
#
# COMPACT_ATOMS: atom_id res chain seq x y z
N MET A 1 -54.87 13.52 -43.75
CA MET A 1 -54.57 14.65 -42.87
C MET A 1 -54.56 14.12 -41.46
N ASP A 2 -53.39 13.94 -40.84
CA ASP A 2 -53.26 13.81 -39.38
C ASP A 2 -51.79 14.02 -39.00
N SER A 3 -51.45 15.28 -38.70
CA SER A 3 -50.12 15.67 -38.26
C SER A 3 -49.91 15.31 -36.80
N LYS A 4 -49.27 14.17 -36.56
CA LYS A 4 -48.85 13.74 -35.23
C LYS A 4 -47.66 14.58 -34.77
N HIS A 5 -47.94 15.78 -34.24
CA HIS A 5 -46.95 16.63 -33.57
C HIS A 5 -46.40 15.91 -32.33
N ARG A 6 -45.20 15.36 -32.49
CA ARG A 6 -44.44 14.71 -31.43
C ARG A 6 -43.77 15.79 -30.59
N SER A 7 -44.26 15.98 -29.37
CA SER A 7 -43.70 16.87 -28.35
C SER A 7 -42.34 16.34 -27.87
N THR A 8 -41.27 16.71 -28.56
CA THR A 8 -39.88 16.45 -28.18
C THR A 8 -39.28 17.65 -27.45
N SER A 9 -39.71 17.94 -26.22
CA SER A 9 -39.19 19.12 -25.51
C SER A 9 -39.41 19.09 -23.99
N THR A 10 -38.87 18.09 -23.28
CA THR A 10 -38.77 18.16 -21.81
C THR A 10 -37.63 17.33 -21.17
N THR A 11 -36.48 17.15 -21.82
CA THR A 11 -35.35 16.40 -21.23
C THR A 11 -34.25 17.30 -20.66
N THR A 12 -34.26 18.60 -20.97
CA THR A 12 -33.10 19.48 -20.69
C THR A 12 -33.07 20.06 -19.26
N ILE A 13 -34.17 20.00 -18.49
CA ILE A 13 -34.29 20.73 -17.21
C ILE A 13 -33.72 19.95 -16.00
N THR A 14 -33.40 18.66 -16.12
CA THR A 14 -33.00 17.84 -14.95
C THR A 14 -31.49 17.73 -14.67
N LEU A 15 -30.62 18.28 -15.52
CA LEU A 15 -29.17 18.08 -15.38
C LEU A 15 -28.57 18.82 -14.18
N LEU A 16 -28.81 20.14 -14.11
CA LEU A 16 -28.17 20.99 -13.12
C LEU A 16 -28.49 20.56 -11.67
N PRO A 17 -29.74 20.19 -11.34
CA PRO A 17 -30.05 19.64 -10.01
C PRO A 17 -29.30 18.33 -9.71
N GLN A 18 -29.11 17.45 -10.68
CA GLN A 18 -28.40 16.18 -10.50
C GLN A 18 -26.90 16.39 -10.28
N LEU A 19 -26.26 17.25 -11.08
CA LEU A 19 -24.86 17.62 -10.90
C LEU A 19 -24.64 18.33 -9.56
N ARG A 20 -25.55 19.25 -9.18
CA ARG A 20 -25.51 19.92 -7.88
C ARG A 20 -25.66 18.94 -6.72
N LYS A 21 -26.52 17.91 -6.87
CA LYS A 21 -26.65 16.83 -5.88
C LYS A 21 -25.35 16.04 -5.76
N LEU A 22 -24.71 15.70 -6.88
CA LEU A 22 -23.45 14.97 -6.90
C LEU A 22 -22.32 15.79 -6.25
N ALA A 23 -22.20 17.07 -6.60
CA ALA A 23 -21.18 17.98 -6.08
C ALA A 23 -21.26 18.23 -4.56
N ARG A 24 -22.45 18.04 -3.95
CA ARG A 24 -22.62 18.14 -2.49
C ARG A 24 -22.14 16.90 -1.73
N GLY A 25 -21.90 15.79 -2.41
CA GLY A 25 -21.51 14.54 -1.80
C GLY A 25 -20.00 14.47 -1.49
N ALA A 26 -19.63 13.92 -0.33
CA ALA A 26 -18.23 13.65 0.00
C ALA A 26 -17.54 12.74 -1.04
N GLN A 27 -18.30 11.84 -1.68
CA GLN A 27 -17.83 10.96 -2.74
C GLN A 27 -17.33 11.72 -3.98
N PHE A 28 -17.93 12.87 -4.31
CA PHE A 28 -17.48 13.69 -5.42
C PHE A 28 -16.14 14.37 -5.14
N TYR A 29 -15.93 14.87 -3.92
CA TYR A 29 -14.65 15.44 -3.50
C TYR A 29 -13.55 14.37 -3.41
N TRP A 30 -13.91 13.16 -2.96
CA TRP A 30 -13.01 12.01 -3.03
C TRP A 30 -12.58 11.73 -4.48
N TYR A 31 -13.52 11.66 -5.41
CA TYR A 31 -13.21 11.52 -6.85
C TYR A 31 -12.31 12.63 -7.38
N LEU A 32 -12.59 13.90 -7.06
CA LEU A 32 -11.77 15.03 -7.49
C LEU A 32 -10.34 14.94 -6.96
N ALA A 33 -10.16 14.50 -5.70
CA ALA A 33 -8.85 14.28 -5.11
C ALA A 33 -8.08 13.15 -5.81
N LEU A 34 -8.75 12.08 -6.24
CA LEU A 34 -8.12 11.02 -7.04
C LEU A 34 -7.65 11.52 -8.42
N VAL A 35 -8.50 12.25 -9.14
CA VAL A 35 -8.14 12.84 -10.45
C VAL A 35 -6.96 13.81 -10.30
N THR A 36 -6.99 14.62 -9.25
CA THR A 36 -5.91 15.55 -8.90
C THR A 36 -4.60 14.82 -8.58
N THR A 37 -4.69 13.68 -7.87
CA THR A 37 -3.54 12.81 -7.58
C THR A 37 -2.91 12.27 -8.86
N ILE A 38 -3.71 11.76 -9.80
CA ILE A 38 -3.24 11.26 -11.10
C ILE A 38 -2.55 12.37 -11.89
N TRP A 39 -3.20 13.53 -11.98
CA TRP A 39 -2.68 14.69 -12.71
C TRP A 39 -1.33 15.17 -12.17
N TYR A 40 -1.24 15.46 -10.88
CA TYR A 40 0.01 15.95 -10.29
C TYR A 40 1.09 14.88 -10.21
N THR A 41 0.75 13.60 -10.12
CA THR A 41 1.73 12.53 -10.26
C THR A 41 2.33 12.54 -11.67
N GLY A 42 1.49 12.63 -12.71
CA GLY A 42 1.97 12.75 -14.10
C GLY A 42 2.90 13.96 -14.30
N LEU A 43 2.49 15.14 -13.81
CA LEU A 43 3.33 16.35 -13.87
C LEU A 43 4.63 16.19 -13.07
N CYS A 44 4.59 15.57 -11.90
CA CYS A 44 5.78 15.30 -11.09
C CYS A 44 6.75 14.38 -11.83
N MET A 45 6.26 13.31 -12.44
CA MET A 45 7.11 12.38 -13.20
C MET A 45 7.73 13.06 -14.42
N PHE A 46 6.92 13.78 -15.20
CA PHE A 46 7.37 14.52 -16.37
C PHE A 46 8.42 15.58 -16.00
N SER A 47 8.15 16.40 -14.99
CA SER A 47 9.11 17.41 -14.51
C SER A 47 10.36 16.81 -13.88
N SER A 48 10.27 15.64 -13.22
CA SER A 48 11.45 14.93 -12.69
C SER A 48 12.37 14.45 -13.79
N ILE A 49 11.83 13.96 -14.90
CA ILE A 49 12.60 13.53 -16.07
C ILE A 49 13.29 14.72 -16.75
N LEU A 50 12.56 15.83 -16.95
CA LEU A 50 13.09 16.98 -17.69
C LEU A 50 14.00 17.89 -16.87
N ARG A 51 13.73 18.06 -15.56
CA ARG A 51 14.36 19.08 -14.72
C ARG A 51 15.06 18.50 -13.49
N GLY A 52 14.95 17.20 -13.25
CA GLY A 52 15.46 16.56 -12.05
C GLY A 52 14.55 16.67 -10.83
N THR A 53 14.86 15.87 -9.81
CA THR A 53 14.06 15.73 -8.58
C THR A 53 14.33 16.82 -7.54
N SER A 54 15.38 17.63 -7.71
CA SER A 54 15.67 18.78 -6.85
C SER A 54 15.01 20.08 -7.32
N HIS A 55 14.44 20.10 -8.54
CA HIS A 55 13.92 21.33 -9.11
C HIS A 55 12.65 21.81 -8.37
N PRO A 56 12.52 23.10 -8.01
CA PRO A 56 11.40 23.61 -7.20
C PRO A 56 10.01 23.30 -7.79
N THR A 57 9.84 23.37 -9.12
CA THR A 57 8.59 23.00 -9.78
C THR A 57 8.22 21.53 -9.58
N THR A 58 9.19 20.62 -9.68
CA THR A 58 9.00 19.18 -9.46
C THR A 58 8.56 18.92 -8.03
N ILE A 59 9.22 19.57 -7.06
CA ILE A 59 8.87 19.48 -5.64
C ILE A 59 7.45 20.00 -5.37
N ARG A 60 7.06 21.11 -6.02
CA ARG A 60 5.68 21.63 -5.92
C ARG A 60 4.66 20.60 -6.43
N HIS A 61 4.89 20.01 -7.60
CA HIS A 61 3.99 18.98 -8.13
C HIS A 61 3.90 17.75 -7.22
N TYR A 62 5.03 17.29 -6.67
CA TYR A 62 5.07 16.20 -5.71
C TYR A 62 4.30 16.52 -4.42
N SER A 63 4.49 17.71 -3.85
CA SER A 63 3.77 18.18 -2.67
C SER A 63 2.26 18.28 -2.93
N SER A 64 1.85 18.81 -4.10
CA SER A 64 0.44 18.86 -4.51
C SER A 64 -0.17 17.48 -4.69
N ALA A 65 0.57 16.51 -5.25
CA ALA A 65 0.12 15.12 -5.36
C ALA A 65 -0.10 14.51 -3.97
N LEU A 66 0.85 14.67 -3.05
CA LEU A 66 0.72 14.17 -1.68
C LEU A 66 -0.42 14.85 -0.91
N LEU A 67 -0.63 16.14 -1.08
CA LEU A 67 -1.77 16.82 -0.47
C LEU A 67 -3.10 16.26 -0.97
N ALA A 68 -3.24 15.99 -2.27
CA ALA A 68 -4.42 15.35 -2.83
C ALA A 68 -4.63 13.92 -2.28
N ILE A 69 -3.54 13.17 -2.09
CA ILE A 69 -3.55 11.85 -1.45
C ILE A 69 -4.02 11.96 0.01
N LEU A 70 -3.49 12.92 0.78
CA LEU A 70 -3.90 13.17 2.17
C LEU A 70 -5.40 13.47 2.25
N VAL A 71 -5.90 14.36 1.39
CA VAL A 71 -7.34 14.67 1.30
C VAL A 71 -8.16 13.41 1.00
N THR A 72 -7.71 12.59 0.06
CA THR A 72 -8.37 11.32 -0.31
C THR A 72 -8.54 10.42 0.91
N TYR A 73 -7.45 10.13 1.63
CA TYR A 73 -7.51 9.23 2.78
C TYR A 73 -8.21 9.84 3.98
N LEU A 74 -8.12 11.16 4.20
CA LEU A 74 -8.92 11.84 5.24
C LEU A 74 -10.42 11.71 4.99
N ILE A 75 -10.87 11.80 3.73
CA ILE A 75 -12.28 11.57 3.38
C ILE A 75 -12.67 10.10 3.66
N ILE A 76 -11.84 9.14 3.27
CA ILE A 76 -12.08 7.71 3.52
C ILE A 76 -12.16 7.43 5.03
N LEU A 77 -11.21 7.93 5.82
CA LEU A 77 -11.24 7.75 7.28
C LEU A 77 -12.44 8.43 7.90
N ARG A 78 -12.79 9.65 7.49
CA ARG A 78 -14.01 10.32 7.97
C ARG A 78 -15.25 9.48 7.70
N GLN A 79 -15.35 8.84 6.54
CA GLN A 79 -16.48 7.98 6.19
C GLN A 79 -16.47 6.67 6.99
N THR A 80 -15.30 6.05 7.15
CA THR A 80 -15.11 4.75 7.83
C THR A 80 -15.34 4.86 9.34
N TYR A 81 -14.92 5.98 9.93
CA TYR A 81 -14.93 6.20 11.38
C TYR A 81 -16.01 7.20 11.83
N LYS A 82 -16.91 7.65 10.94
CA LYS A 82 -17.93 8.68 11.23
C LYS A 82 -18.74 8.41 12.51
N ASN A 83 -19.01 7.13 12.78
CA ASN A 83 -19.87 6.70 13.89
C ASN A 83 -19.06 6.22 15.11
N LYS A 84 -17.72 6.23 15.05
CA LYS A 84 -16.87 5.82 16.18
C LYS A 84 -16.52 7.05 17.03
N PRO A 85 -16.57 6.96 18.36
CA PRO A 85 -16.19 8.09 19.22
C PRO A 85 -14.70 8.45 18.99
N PRO A 86 -14.33 9.74 18.98
CA PRO A 86 -12.93 10.16 18.82
C PRO A 86 -11.99 9.51 19.84
N ALA A 87 -12.48 9.26 21.06
CA ALA A 87 -11.75 8.57 22.11
C ALA A 87 -11.27 7.16 21.70
N TYR A 88 -11.99 6.46 20.81
CA TYR A 88 -11.56 5.16 20.29
C TYR A 88 -10.28 5.30 19.46
N VAL A 89 -10.25 6.27 18.53
CA VAL A 89 -9.10 6.53 17.66
C VAL A 89 -7.91 7.00 18.49
N ILE A 90 -8.14 7.94 19.41
CA ILE A 90 -7.11 8.47 20.31
C ILE A 90 -6.55 7.35 21.20
N GLY A 91 -7.41 6.50 21.77
CA GLY A 91 -6.98 5.38 22.63
C GLY A 91 -6.10 4.38 21.90
N GLN A 92 -6.38 4.10 20.61
CA GLN A 92 -5.53 3.23 19.80
C GLN A 92 -4.16 3.86 19.50
N ILE A 93 -4.12 5.17 19.21
CA ILE A 93 -2.87 5.91 19.01
C ILE A 93 -2.07 5.99 20.32
N TRP A 94 -2.76 6.18 21.45
CA TRP A 94 -2.12 6.23 22.76
C TRP A 94 -1.49 4.89 23.13
N HIS A 95 -2.22 3.78 22.98
CA HIS A 95 -1.70 2.44 23.23
C HIS A 95 -0.51 2.09 22.31
N LEU A 96 -0.51 2.61 21.08
CA LEU A 96 0.65 2.52 20.18
C LEU A 96 1.86 3.27 20.75
N MET A 97 1.66 4.51 21.20
CA MET A 97 2.73 5.32 21.79
C MET A 97 3.26 4.67 23.06
N GLU A 98 2.40 4.11 23.91
CA GLU A 98 2.82 3.35 25.09
C GLU A 98 3.65 2.12 24.73
N HIS A 99 3.27 1.36 23.69
CA HIS A 99 4.08 0.23 23.23
C HIS A 99 5.44 0.68 22.67
N LEU A 100 5.46 1.79 21.92
CA LEU A 100 6.70 2.37 21.37
C LEU A 100 7.62 2.96 22.44
N LEU A 101 7.07 3.54 23.51
CA LEU A 101 7.82 4.20 24.58
C LEU A 101 8.12 3.27 25.76
N GLY A 102 7.31 2.22 25.97
CA GLY A 102 7.29 1.39 27.18
C GLY A 102 7.91 0.00 27.07
N SER A 103 8.30 -0.46 25.87
CA SER A 103 8.88 -1.80 25.67
C SER A 103 10.36 -1.88 26.06
N ARG A 104 10.69 -1.62 27.34
CA ARG A 104 12.04 -1.83 27.90
C ARG A 104 12.10 -2.59 29.23
N GLY A 105 10.96 -3.06 29.77
CA GLY A 105 10.91 -3.53 31.17
C GLY A 105 10.76 -5.03 31.45
N SER A 106 10.01 -5.82 30.66
CA SER A 106 9.37 -7.04 31.22
C SER A 106 9.86 -8.39 30.67
N SER A 107 11.00 -8.47 29.97
CA SER A 107 11.52 -9.75 29.47
C SER A 107 12.56 -10.42 30.37
N ARG A 108 12.89 -9.85 31.54
CA ARG A 108 13.95 -10.38 32.43
C ARG A 108 13.47 -11.32 33.53
N SER A 109 12.17 -11.43 33.82
CA SER A 109 11.68 -12.23 34.95
C SER A 109 11.40 -13.71 34.62
N SER A 110 11.15 -14.07 33.36
CA SER A 110 10.75 -15.46 33.02
C SER A 110 11.92 -16.44 32.85
N LYS A 111 13.18 -15.99 32.84
CA LYS A 111 14.35 -16.90 32.74
C LYS A 111 14.81 -17.47 34.08
N GLU A 112 14.39 -16.91 35.21
CA GLU A 112 14.80 -17.41 36.53
C GLU A 112 13.92 -18.57 37.04
N GLN A 113 12.69 -18.71 36.52
CA GLN A 113 11.79 -19.81 36.91
C GLN A 113 11.92 -21.09 36.06
N ALA A 114 12.62 -21.03 34.91
CA ALA A 114 12.85 -22.22 34.08
C ALA A 114 14.09 -23.04 34.49
N SER A 115 14.91 -22.55 35.42
CA SER A 115 16.11 -23.24 35.91
C SER A 115 15.83 -24.33 36.97
N HIS A 116 14.57 -24.56 37.36
CA HIS A 116 14.24 -25.46 38.47
C HIS A 116 13.43 -26.72 38.11
N ARG A 117 13.26 -27.06 36.83
CA ARG A 117 12.58 -28.30 36.41
C ARG A 117 13.30 -29.03 35.27
N THR A 118 14.36 -29.75 35.59
CA THR A 118 14.90 -30.82 34.74
C THR A 118 15.56 -31.90 35.60
N ALA A 119 14.76 -32.84 36.08
CA ALA A 119 15.24 -34.14 36.55
C ALA A 119 14.09 -35.16 36.49
N ALA A 120 13.90 -35.81 35.32
CA ALA A 120 13.23 -37.12 35.23
C ALA A 120 13.50 -37.77 33.85
N HIS A 121 14.41 -38.74 33.87
CA HIS A 121 14.43 -40.05 33.19
C HIS A 121 13.88 -40.24 31.75
N PRO A 122 14.67 -40.84 30.84
CA PRO A 122 14.15 -41.52 29.66
C PRO A 122 14.11 -43.05 29.84
N ASP A 123 13.16 -43.69 29.14
CA ASP A 123 13.02 -45.15 28.95
C ASP A 123 13.04 -45.45 27.43
N PRO A 124 13.71 -46.51 26.93
CA PRO A 124 13.87 -46.74 25.50
C PRO A 124 13.09 -47.95 24.95
N GLY A 125 12.59 -47.80 23.72
CA GLY A 125 12.15 -48.91 22.86
C GLY A 125 10.97 -48.50 21.99
N SER A 126 10.79 -48.85 20.73
CA SER A 126 11.53 -49.60 19.70
C SER A 126 10.68 -49.45 18.39
N PRO A 127 11.19 -49.81 17.21
CA PRO A 127 10.74 -49.28 15.91
C PRO A 127 9.84 -50.24 15.11
N LYS A 128 9.02 -49.71 14.19
CA LYS A 128 8.43 -50.48 13.06
C LYS A 128 8.24 -49.63 11.79
N THR A 129 9.17 -49.87 10.84
CA THR A 129 9.01 -50.28 9.43
C THR A 129 7.82 -49.88 8.54
N ALA A 130 8.18 -49.77 7.24
CA ALA A 130 7.44 -49.97 5.98
C ALA A 130 6.97 -48.66 5.29
N ALA A 131 7.60 -48.21 4.19
CA ALA A 131 7.66 -48.77 2.82
C ALA A 131 6.31 -48.66 2.07
N GLY A 132 6.32 -47.93 0.95
CA GLY A 132 5.18 -47.84 0.03
C GLY A 132 5.43 -46.85 -1.10
N ALA A 133 5.89 -47.36 -2.23
CA ALA A 133 6.10 -46.67 -3.51
C ALA A 133 4.82 -46.64 -4.37
N GLY A 134 4.78 -45.75 -5.37
CA GLY A 134 3.86 -45.80 -6.53
C GLY A 134 3.35 -44.40 -6.93
N THR A 135 3.94 -43.67 -7.88
CA THR A 135 3.79 -43.70 -9.36
C THR A 135 2.36 -43.76 -9.92
N GLY A 136 1.98 -42.74 -10.71
CA GLY A 136 1.35 -42.95 -12.03
C GLY A 136 0.01 -42.26 -12.34
N GLY A 137 -0.04 -41.57 -13.49
CA GLY A 137 -1.22 -41.34 -14.36
C GLY A 137 -2.08 -40.12 -14.01
N ALA A 138 -2.16 -39.01 -14.77
CA ALA A 138 -2.39 -38.76 -16.21
C ALA A 138 -3.84 -39.03 -16.70
N SER A 139 -4.41 -37.99 -17.35
CA SER A 139 -5.59 -38.00 -18.24
C SER A 139 -6.94 -38.23 -17.53
N GLY A 140 -8.04 -37.55 -17.81
CA GLY A 140 -8.48 -36.69 -18.91
C GLY A 140 -10.02 -36.67 -18.90
N SER A 141 -10.62 -36.06 -19.92
CA SER A 141 -12.04 -36.14 -20.28
C SER A 141 -12.99 -35.04 -19.80
N SER A 142 -13.22 -34.16 -20.76
CA SER A 142 -14.44 -33.42 -21.08
C SER A 142 -15.77 -34.12 -20.81
N ASN A 143 -16.79 -33.32 -20.44
CA ASN A 143 -18.14 -33.49 -20.96
C ASN A 143 -18.89 -32.13 -21.01
N PRO A 144 -19.58 -31.80 -22.12
CA PRO A 144 -20.48 -30.65 -22.21
C PRO A 144 -21.96 -31.08 -22.09
N GLY A 145 -22.84 -30.20 -21.61
CA GLY A 145 -24.29 -30.42 -21.77
C GLY A 145 -25.19 -29.71 -20.75
N SER A 146 -25.83 -28.64 -21.24
CA SER A 146 -27.24 -28.24 -21.08
C SER A 146 -27.80 -28.01 -19.66
N GLU A 147 -28.07 -26.76 -19.28
CA GLU A 147 -29.35 -26.05 -19.51
C GLU A 147 -30.38 -26.38 -18.42
N VAL A 148 -30.63 -25.44 -17.49
CA VAL A 148 -31.95 -25.15 -16.90
C VAL A 148 -31.91 -23.77 -16.25
N ASN A 149 -32.93 -23.00 -16.58
CA ASN A 149 -33.23 -21.64 -16.18
C ASN A 149 -34.09 -21.66 -14.89
N THR A 150 -33.61 -21.06 -13.79
CA THR A 150 -34.46 -20.65 -12.66
C THR A 150 -34.02 -19.30 -12.11
N LYS A 151 -34.98 -18.36 -12.08
CA LYS A 151 -34.90 -16.98 -11.57
C LYS A 151 -34.46 -16.90 -10.08
N PRO A 152 -33.95 -15.73 -9.62
CA PRO A 152 -33.13 -15.62 -8.42
C PRO A 152 -33.97 -15.40 -7.16
N SER A 153 -33.70 -16.17 -6.10
CA SER A 153 -34.18 -15.90 -4.74
C SER A 153 -33.03 -15.48 -3.82
N SER A 154 -33.12 -14.25 -3.32
CA SER A 154 -32.68 -13.85 -1.97
C SER A 154 -31.27 -14.26 -1.49
N ALA A 155 -30.23 -13.59 -2.01
CA ALA A 155 -28.86 -13.67 -1.49
C ALA A 155 -28.27 -12.30 -1.09
N THR A 156 -29.12 -11.35 -0.65
CA THR A 156 -28.67 -9.97 -0.30
C THR A 156 -28.85 -9.63 1.18
N THR A 157 -29.03 -10.62 2.07
CA THR A 157 -29.24 -10.31 3.51
C THR A 157 -28.46 -11.22 4.47
N ALA A 158 -27.48 -11.99 3.98
CA ALA A 158 -26.71 -12.93 4.80
C ALA A 158 -25.21 -12.58 4.96
N ALA A 159 -24.79 -11.37 4.56
CA ALA A 159 -23.43 -10.85 4.80
C ALA A 159 -23.37 -9.78 5.91
N ALA A 160 -24.47 -9.57 6.63
CA ALA A 160 -24.61 -8.50 7.63
C ALA A 160 -24.63 -9.00 9.09
N THR A 161 -24.35 -10.27 9.37
CA THR A 161 -24.47 -10.81 10.74
C THR A 161 -23.38 -11.83 11.09
N ALA A 162 -22.12 -11.44 10.92
CA ALA A 162 -20.98 -12.09 11.55
C ALA A 162 -19.89 -11.06 11.90
N SER A 163 -20.30 -9.97 12.55
CA SER A 163 -19.38 -9.03 13.21
C SER A 163 -19.10 -9.54 14.61
N THR A 164 -18.33 -10.62 14.73
CA THR A 164 -17.56 -10.87 15.95
C THR A 164 -16.75 -9.61 16.22
N THR A 165 -16.81 -9.09 17.44
CA THR A 165 -16.13 -7.88 17.90
C THR A 165 -14.60 -8.07 17.89
N ALA A 166 -14.03 -8.26 16.71
CA ALA A 166 -12.59 -8.17 16.50
C ALA A 166 -12.22 -6.73 16.81
N LYS A 167 -11.47 -6.52 17.89
CA LYS A 167 -10.77 -5.26 18.17
C LYS A 167 -9.94 -4.94 16.93
N THR A 168 -10.48 -4.09 16.06
CA THR A 168 -9.82 -3.68 14.82
C THR A 168 -8.76 -2.69 15.24
N ASN A 169 -7.51 -3.18 15.34
CA ASN A 169 -6.35 -2.34 15.52
C ASN A 169 -6.29 -1.36 14.33
N ILE A 170 -6.47 -0.07 14.61
CA ILE A 170 -6.53 0.99 13.60
C ILE A 170 -5.27 1.03 12.72
N LEU A 171 -4.14 0.53 13.22
CA LEU A 171 -2.88 0.49 12.48
C LEU A 171 -2.83 -0.63 11.45
N ARG A 172 -3.73 -1.62 11.54
CA ARG A 172 -3.92 -2.64 10.52
C ARG A 172 -4.84 -2.16 9.39
N ASP A 173 -5.48 -0.99 9.54
CA ASP A 173 -6.25 -0.37 8.46
C ASP A 173 -5.29 0.20 7.41
N GLU A 174 -5.39 -0.33 6.19
CA GLU A 174 -4.54 0.07 5.07
C GLU A 174 -4.66 1.57 4.77
N ASN A 175 -5.85 2.16 4.95
CA ASN A 175 -6.07 3.59 4.70
C ASN A 175 -5.29 4.47 5.69
N VAL A 176 -5.17 4.02 6.93
CA VAL A 176 -4.39 4.71 7.97
C VAL A 176 -2.91 4.59 7.66
N GLN A 177 -2.46 3.40 7.25
CA GLN A 177 -1.06 3.17 6.85
C GLN A 177 -0.65 4.10 5.69
N TYR A 178 -1.47 4.17 4.64
CA TYR A 178 -1.22 5.05 3.49
C TYR A 178 -1.32 6.53 3.84
N LEU A 179 -2.25 6.94 4.71
CA LEU A 179 -2.35 8.32 5.18
C LEU A 179 -1.06 8.75 5.90
N LEU A 180 -0.59 7.94 6.86
CA LEU A 180 0.63 8.23 7.61
C LEU A 180 1.85 8.25 6.69
N PHE A 181 1.94 7.27 5.78
CA PHE A 181 3.02 7.20 4.79
C PHE A 181 3.07 8.46 3.91
N ALA A 182 1.93 8.89 3.36
CA ALA A 182 1.84 10.12 2.57
C ALA A 182 2.15 11.37 3.40
N PHE A 183 1.70 11.41 4.66
CA PHE A 183 1.91 12.55 5.56
C PHE A 183 3.40 12.80 5.84
N PHE A 184 4.16 11.76 6.17
CA PHE A 184 5.60 11.90 6.41
C PHE A 184 6.33 12.33 5.13
N HIS A 185 5.98 11.76 3.97
CA HIS A 185 6.57 12.21 2.71
C HIS A 185 6.21 13.66 2.36
N TRP A 186 5.02 14.12 2.75
CA TRP A 186 4.56 15.50 2.52
C TRP A 186 5.28 16.49 3.43
N LEU A 187 5.50 16.13 4.70
CA LEU A 187 6.24 16.95 5.67
C LEU A 187 7.65 17.31 5.16
N PHE A 188 8.28 16.39 4.43
CA PHE A 188 9.60 16.57 3.84
C PHE A 188 9.57 17.02 2.36
N ALA A 189 8.40 17.32 1.78
CA ALA A 189 8.24 17.76 0.40
C ALA A 189 8.52 19.27 0.24
N SER A 190 9.73 19.70 0.60
CA SER A 190 10.18 21.09 0.50
C SER A 190 11.59 21.17 -0.13
N PRO A 191 11.90 22.23 -0.91
CA PRO A 191 13.25 22.46 -1.42
C PRO A 191 14.32 22.49 -0.31
N PHE A 192 13.92 22.86 0.91
CA PHE A 192 14.80 22.88 2.09
C PHE A 192 15.41 21.50 2.41
N PHE A 193 14.67 20.42 2.17
CA PHE A 193 15.11 19.07 2.48
C PHE A 193 15.78 18.35 1.28
N GLY A 194 16.02 19.06 0.17
CA GLY A 194 16.68 18.51 -1.02
C GLY A 194 15.81 17.60 -1.90
N PRO A 195 16.41 16.77 -2.77
CA PRO A 195 15.69 16.03 -3.80
C PRO A 195 14.60 15.10 -3.27
N ILE A 196 13.45 15.07 -3.93
CA ILE A 196 12.34 14.16 -3.62
C ILE A 196 12.55 12.78 -4.23
N ASN A 197 11.74 11.80 -3.81
CA ASN A 197 11.62 10.51 -4.47
C ASN A 197 10.22 10.39 -5.12
N PRO A 198 10.07 10.71 -6.42
CA PRO A 198 8.79 10.64 -7.12
C PRO A 198 8.17 9.24 -7.11
N SER A 199 8.98 8.18 -7.07
CA SER A 199 8.48 6.79 -7.11
C SER A 199 7.54 6.43 -5.96
N THR A 200 7.61 7.19 -4.85
CA THR A 200 6.64 7.09 -3.74
C THR A 200 5.19 7.28 -4.21
N LEU A 201 4.97 8.05 -5.27
CA LEU A 201 3.63 8.33 -5.81
C LEU A 201 3.03 7.18 -6.62
N TYR A 202 3.83 6.18 -7.05
CA TYR A 202 3.35 5.09 -7.91
C TYR A 202 2.19 4.28 -7.33
N PRO A 203 2.28 3.71 -6.11
CA PRO A 203 1.16 2.94 -5.56
C PRO A 203 -0.11 3.79 -5.47
N PHE A 204 0.01 5.04 -5.01
CA PHE A 204 -1.12 5.96 -4.90
C PHE A 204 -1.78 6.26 -6.25
N ALA A 205 -0.99 6.54 -7.29
CA ALA A 205 -1.51 6.81 -8.62
C ALA A 205 -2.20 5.57 -9.22
N ILE A 206 -1.64 4.38 -9.00
CA ILE A 206 -2.25 3.12 -9.43
C ILE A 206 -3.64 2.97 -8.79
N TYR A 207 -3.75 3.04 -7.46
CA TYR A 207 -5.05 2.95 -6.78
C TYR A 207 -6.01 4.06 -7.24
N ALA A 208 -5.51 5.28 -7.44
CA ALA A 208 -6.33 6.40 -7.86
C ALA A 208 -6.95 6.19 -9.25
N ILE A 209 -6.24 5.58 -10.20
CA ILE A 209 -6.78 5.27 -11.54
C ILE A 209 -7.97 4.32 -11.43
N PHE A 210 -7.86 3.23 -10.64
CA PHE A 210 -8.95 2.27 -10.49
C PHE A 210 -10.16 2.87 -9.77
N HIS A 211 -9.93 3.63 -8.70
CA HIS A 211 -11.03 4.27 -7.97
C HIS A 211 -11.71 5.39 -8.78
N ALA A 212 -10.93 6.22 -9.49
CA ALA A 212 -11.48 7.29 -10.33
C ALA A 212 -12.26 6.72 -11.52
N SER A 213 -11.76 5.66 -12.15
CA SER A 213 -12.47 5.01 -13.26
C SER A 213 -13.75 4.32 -12.79
N HIS A 214 -13.73 3.63 -11.64
CA HIS A 214 -14.93 3.04 -11.06
C HIS A 214 -15.98 4.11 -10.73
N TYR A 215 -15.58 5.21 -10.08
CA TYR A 215 -16.51 6.30 -9.79
C TYR A 215 -17.05 6.96 -11.06
N SER A 216 -16.21 7.09 -12.10
CA SER A 216 -16.64 7.60 -13.40
C SER A 216 -17.74 6.70 -13.99
N GLN A 217 -17.54 5.39 -13.93
CA GLN A 217 -18.50 4.38 -14.40
C GLN A 217 -19.83 4.46 -13.64
N THR A 218 -19.81 4.50 -12.31
CA THR A 218 -21.03 4.39 -11.49
C THR A 218 -21.76 5.72 -11.31
N SER A 219 -21.03 6.84 -11.33
CA SER A 219 -21.53 8.11 -10.79
C SER A 219 -21.38 9.30 -11.75
N ILE A 220 -20.56 9.21 -12.81
CA ILE A 220 -20.40 10.30 -13.77
C ILE A 220 -21.10 9.96 -15.09
N ILE A 221 -20.72 8.86 -15.72
CA ILE A 221 -21.21 8.44 -17.05
C ILE A 221 -22.74 8.37 -17.13
N PRO A 222 -23.47 7.80 -16.14
CA PRO A 222 -24.93 7.75 -16.19
C PRO A 222 -25.58 9.13 -16.35
N TYR A 223 -24.98 10.17 -15.75
CA TYR A 223 -25.52 11.53 -15.70
C TYR A 223 -25.02 12.46 -16.82
N LEU A 224 -24.15 11.99 -17.72
CA LEU A 224 -23.68 12.81 -18.84
C LEU A 224 -24.84 13.16 -19.79
N PRO A 225 -25.15 14.44 -20.03
CA PRO A 225 -26.14 14.83 -21.03
C PRO A 225 -25.57 14.64 -22.42
N TYR A 226 -26.45 14.55 -23.42
CA TYR A 226 -26.08 14.53 -24.84
C TYR A 226 -25.28 13.29 -25.30
N VAL A 227 -25.03 12.31 -24.42
CA VAL A 227 -24.43 11.03 -24.78
C VAL A 227 -25.52 9.97 -24.90
N ALA A 228 -25.61 9.32 -26.06
CA ALA A 228 -26.55 8.23 -26.30
C ALA A 228 -26.37 7.08 -25.29
N THR A 229 -27.47 6.42 -24.91
CA THR A 229 -27.46 5.31 -23.94
C THR A 229 -26.54 4.17 -24.37
N THR A 230 -26.51 3.85 -25.66
CA THR A 230 -25.62 2.83 -26.23
C THR A 230 -24.14 3.18 -26.03
N THR A 231 -23.77 4.45 -26.22
CA THR A 231 -22.41 4.95 -25.99
C THR A 231 -22.04 4.89 -24.50
N LYS A 232 -22.95 5.28 -23.61
CA LYS A 232 -22.74 5.17 -22.14
C LYS A 232 -22.48 3.73 -21.73
N GLN A 233 -23.30 2.79 -22.22
CA GLN A 233 -23.14 1.35 -21.95
C GLN A 233 -21.79 0.84 -22.46
N ARG A 234 -21.36 1.24 -23.66
CA ARG A 234 -20.05 0.88 -24.22
C ARG A 234 -18.91 1.37 -23.34
N TRP A 235 -18.94 2.63 -22.89
CA TRP A 235 -17.90 3.18 -22.00
C TRP A 235 -17.86 2.44 -20.66
N CYS A 236 -19.01 2.18 -20.06
CA CYS A 236 -19.09 1.39 -18.83
C CYS A 236 -18.53 -0.02 -19.03
N ALA A 237 -18.86 -0.69 -20.14
CA ALA A 237 -18.33 -2.01 -20.47
C ALA A 237 -16.81 -1.99 -20.64
N THR A 238 -16.25 -0.97 -21.29
CA THR A 238 -14.81 -0.78 -21.42
C THR A 238 -14.13 -0.62 -20.06
N ILE A 239 -14.69 0.18 -19.15
CA ILE A 239 -14.13 0.36 -17.79
C ILE A 239 -14.16 -0.97 -17.02
N VAL A 240 -15.28 -1.71 -17.07
CA VAL A 240 -15.38 -3.04 -16.44
C VAL A 240 -14.35 -4.00 -17.01
N HIS A 241 -14.16 -4.00 -18.33
CA HIS A 241 -13.15 -4.84 -18.98
C HIS A 241 -11.73 -4.45 -18.53
N PHE A 242 -11.41 -3.16 -18.47
CA PHE A 242 -10.14 -2.65 -17.95
C PHE A 242 -9.89 -3.12 -16.50
N HIS A 243 -10.90 -3.01 -15.63
CA HIS A 243 -10.81 -3.47 -14.24
C HIS A 243 -10.52 -4.96 -14.16
N ARG A 244 -11.23 -5.79 -14.94
CA ARG A 244 -11.01 -7.24 -14.96
C ARG A 244 -9.61 -7.63 -15.44
N LEU A 245 -9.09 -6.94 -16.44
CA LEU A 245 -7.80 -7.28 -17.04
C LEU A 245 -6.60 -6.81 -16.20
N TYR A 246 -6.71 -5.65 -15.55
CA TYR A 246 -5.55 -4.99 -14.96
C TYR A 246 -5.57 -4.87 -13.44
N ASN A 247 -6.71 -5.00 -12.75
CA ASN A 247 -6.77 -4.71 -11.30
C ASN A 247 -5.77 -5.54 -10.49
N GLU A 248 -5.77 -6.86 -10.64
CA GLU A 248 -4.84 -7.73 -9.91
C GLU A 248 -3.37 -7.45 -10.25
N ARG A 249 -3.05 -7.32 -11.55
CA ARG A 249 -1.70 -7.00 -12.03
C ARG A 249 -1.21 -5.66 -11.51
N SER A 250 -2.10 -4.66 -11.47
CA SER A 250 -1.79 -3.34 -10.96
C SER A 250 -1.59 -3.33 -9.44
N ARG A 251 -2.34 -4.14 -8.67
CA ARG A 251 -2.07 -4.32 -7.24
C ARG A 251 -0.71 -4.98 -7.00
N MET A 252 -0.35 -5.97 -7.80
CA MET A 252 1.00 -6.56 -7.78
C MET A 252 2.08 -5.54 -8.10
N LEU A 253 1.85 -4.69 -9.11
CA LEU A 253 2.77 -3.62 -9.48
C LEU A 253 2.90 -2.58 -8.36
N ALA A 254 1.80 -2.13 -7.75
CA ALA A 254 1.80 -1.19 -6.64
C ALA A 254 2.63 -1.74 -5.47
N SER A 255 2.34 -2.97 -5.06
CA SER A 255 3.09 -3.66 -4.02
C SER A 255 4.58 -3.81 -4.36
N ASN A 256 4.91 -4.15 -5.60
CA ASN A 256 6.30 -4.23 -6.05
C ASN A 256 7.01 -2.87 -5.94
N THR A 257 6.35 -1.79 -6.35
CA THR A 257 6.92 -0.44 -6.21
C THR A 257 7.10 -0.03 -4.76
N GLU A 258 6.19 -0.43 -3.86
CA GLU A 258 6.33 -0.20 -2.41
C GLU A 258 7.58 -0.89 -1.87
N VAL A 259 7.80 -2.17 -2.20
CA VAL A 259 8.99 -2.92 -1.76
C VAL A 259 10.27 -2.29 -2.30
N LEU A 260 10.26 -1.86 -3.57
CA LEU A 260 11.41 -1.22 -4.20
C LEU A 260 11.76 0.14 -3.59
N LEU A 261 10.85 0.83 -2.88
CA LEU A 261 11.14 2.12 -2.25
C LEU A 261 12.32 2.05 -1.28
N VAL A 262 12.51 0.93 -0.58
CA VAL A 262 13.64 0.74 0.35
C VAL A 262 14.98 0.87 -0.36
N THR A 263 15.07 0.41 -1.62
CA THR A 263 16.32 0.43 -2.38
C THR A 263 16.81 1.86 -2.66
N PHE A 264 15.90 2.83 -2.76
CA PHE A 264 16.25 4.25 -2.98
C PHE A 264 16.97 4.89 -1.79
N TYR A 265 16.87 4.30 -0.60
CA TYR A 265 17.57 4.80 0.59
C TYR A 265 18.99 4.22 0.74
N LEU A 266 19.31 3.11 0.04
CA LEU A 266 20.64 2.48 0.14
C LEU A 266 21.77 3.45 -0.24
N GLY A 267 21.65 4.13 -1.40
CA GLY A 267 22.65 5.09 -1.86
C GLY A 267 22.91 6.24 -0.86
N PRO A 268 21.87 6.94 -0.38
CA PRO A 268 21.99 7.91 0.70
C PRO A 268 22.63 7.36 1.98
N PHE A 269 22.34 6.12 2.39
CA PHE A 269 23.01 5.49 3.54
C PHE A 269 24.49 5.27 3.32
N PHE A 270 24.89 4.77 2.14
CA PHE A 270 26.31 4.64 1.81
C PHE A 270 27.01 5.99 1.90
N LYS A 271 26.41 7.06 1.35
CA LYS A 271 26.96 8.43 1.46
C LYS A 271 27.06 8.90 2.92
N LEU A 272 26.03 8.65 3.73
CA LEU A 272 26.03 8.98 5.16
C LEU A 272 27.15 8.24 5.90
N PHE A 273 27.30 6.94 5.66
CA PHE A 273 28.34 6.11 6.25
C PHE A 273 29.74 6.66 5.95
N PHE A 274 30.07 6.89 4.67
CA PHE A 274 31.39 7.42 4.30
C PHE A 274 31.67 8.78 4.92
N ARG A 275 30.66 9.64 5.02
CA ARG A 275 30.84 10.94 5.67
C ARG A 275 31.11 10.82 7.16
N ILE A 276 30.42 9.91 7.86
CA ILE A 276 30.70 9.62 9.29
C ILE A 276 32.11 9.07 9.43
N ALA A 277 32.48 8.07 8.62
CA ALA A 277 33.80 7.44 8.66
C ALA A 277 34.95 8.43 8.39
N LEU A 278 34.74 9.41 7.51
CA LEU A 278 35.72 10.44 7.19
C LEU A 278 35.72 11.62 8.18
N GLY A 279 34.95 11.56 9.28
CA GLY A 279 34.86 12.65 10.27
C GLY A 279 34.19 13.93 9.74
N ARG A 280 33.56 13.87 8.56
CA ARG A 280 32.94 15.02 7.89
C ARG A 280 31.47 15.20 8.26
N PHE A 281 30.97 14.44 9.23
CA PHE A 281 29.57 14.53 9.67
C PHE A 281 29.22 15.93 10.21
N TRP A 282 30.15 16.53 10.97
CA TRP A 282 29.98 17.84 11.60
C TRP A 282 30.71 18.98 10.87
N SER A 283 31.33 18.70 9.73
CA SER A 283 32.10 19.73 9.00
C SER A 283 31.15 20.75 8.39
N ALA A 284 30.87 21.81 9.16
CA ALA A 284 30.06 22.95 8.79
C ALA A 284 30.67 23.79 7.65
N ALA A 285 31.94 23.57 7.33
CA ALA A 285 32.79 24.43 6.50
C ALA A 285 32.39 24.58 5.02
N ALA A 286 31.34 23.89 4.54
CA ALA A 286 30.89 23.98 3.15
C ALA A 286 29.37 24.15 2.98
N GLY A 287 28.65 24.65 3.99
CA GLY A 287 27.18 24.77 3.98
C GLY A 287 26.46 23.66 4.75
N GLY A 288 27.06 23.19 5.86
CA GLY A 288 26.71 21.94 6.55
C GLY A 288 25.30 21.81 7.13
N SER A 289 24.54 22.90 7.31
CA SER A 289 23.17 22.83 7.86
C SER A 289 22.19 22.16 6.90
N ALA A 290 22.24 22.49 5.60
CA ALA A 290 21.33 21.92 4.60
C ALA A 290 21.55 20.42 4.41
N GLN A 291 22.82 19.99 4.44
CA GLN A 291 23.15 18.59 4.28
C GLN A 291 22.66 17.75 5.46
N PHE A 292 22.83 18.23 6.70
CA PHE A 292 22.28 17.57 7.90
C PHE A 292 20.78 17.30 7.75
N TRP A 293 20.00 18.28 7.29
CA TRP A 293 18.56 18.12 7.09
C TRP A 293 18.21 17.10 5.99
N TYR A 294 19.03 16.98 4.95
CA TYR A 294 18.88 15.94 3.93
C TYR A 294 19.07 14.53 4.51
N ASP A 295 20.08 14.35 5.36
CA ASP A 295 20.34 13.04 5.98
C ASP A 295 19.29 12.69 7.03
N PHE A 296 18.91 13.68 7.84
CA PHE A 296 17.85 13.53 8.82
C PHE A 296 16.54 13.10 8.13
N LYS A 297 16.13 13.80 7.07
CA LYS A 297 14.99 13.39 6.24
C LYS A 297 15.16 11.96 5.71
N THR A 298 16.33 11.63 5.18
CA THR A 298 16.59 10.31 4.59
C THR A 298 16.41 9.20 5.63
N LEU A 299 16.95 9.40 6.83
CA LEU A 299 16.81 8.48 7.96
C LEU A 299 15.35 8.30 8.35
N VAL A 300 14.63 9.42 8.53
CA VAL A 300 13.22 9.40 8.93
C VAL A 300 12.36 8.72 7.87
N LEU A 301 12.50 9.10 6.59
CA LEU A 301 11.72 8.52 5.50
C LEU A 301 12.05 7.05 5.25
N CYS A 302 13.30 6.63 5.45
CA CYS A 302 13.63 5.20 5.40
C CYS A 302 12.93 4.43 6.53
N LEU A 303 13.01 4.92 7.77
CA LEU A 303 12.34 4.29 8.91
C LEU A 303 10.83 4.20 8.68
N VAL A 304 10.21 5.30 8.23
CA VAL A 304 8.78 5.33 7.86
C VAL A 304 8.46 4.30 6.77
N THR A 305 9.30 4.17 5.75
CA THR A 305 9.12 3.18 4.67
C THR A 305 9.22 1.74 5.19
N ILE A 306 10.15 1.44 6.10
CA ILE A 306 10.28 0.10 6.70
C ILE A 306 9.08 -0.22 7.58
N VAL A 307 8.65 0.72 8.43
CA VAL A 307 7.45 0.56 9.27
C VAL A 307 6.21 0.35 8.39
N PHE A 308 6.06 1.15 7.33
CA PHE A 308 4.98 1.00 6.36
C PHE A 308 5.00 -0.38 5.71
N LEU A 309 6.13 -0.83 5.16
CA LEU A 309 6.24 -2.15 4.52
C LEU A 309 6.00 -3.30 5.49
N ARG A 310 6.44 -3.18 6.75
CA ARG A 310 6.17 -4.19 7.77
C ARG A 310 4.67 -4.30 8.06
N ALA A 311 3.98 -3.17 8.17
CA ALA A 311 2.53 -3.12 8.36
C ALA A 311 1.79 -3.69 7.13
N ARG A 312 2.25 -3.35 5.92
CA ARG A 312 1.73 -3.91 4.67
C ARG A 312 1.94 -5.42 4.58
N PHE A 313 3.12 -5.95 4.89
CA PHE A 313 3.40 -7.38 4.90
C PHE A 313 2.45 -8.16 5.84
N ALA A 314 2.07 -7.56 6.97
CA ALA A 314 1.15 -8.18 7.92
C ALA A 314 -0.30 -8.30 7.41
N VAL A 315 -0.71 -7.45 6.47
CA VAL A 315 -2.10 -7.32 6.02
C VAL A 315 -2.25 -7.79 4.57
N ASP A 316 -1.42 -7.28 3.66
CA ASP A 316 -1.55 -7.44 2.22
C ASP A 316 -0.81 -8.67 1.68
N ALA A 317 -1.55 -9.52 0.97
CA ALA A 317 -1.01 -10.74 0.39
C ALA A 317 -0.02 -10.46 -0.75
N TYR A 318 -0.25 -9.43 -1.56
CA TYR A 318 0.64 -9.08 -2.67
C TYR A 318 2.02 -8.67 -2.16
N THR A 319 2.06 -7.88 -1.08
CA THR A 319 3.32 -7.46 -0.43
C THR A 319 4.09 -8.64 0.13
N ARG A 320 3.41 -9.63 0.71
CA ARG A 320 4.06 -10.89 1.12
C ARG A 320 4.66 -11.62 -0.06
N THR A 321 3.89 -11.80 -1.13
CA THR A 321 4.35 -12.48 -2.35
C THR A 321 5.59 -11.80 -2.94
N GLN A 322 5.61 -10.47 -3.01
CA GLN A 322 6.76 -9.73 -3.53
C GLN A 322 7.99 -9.89 -2.64
N ILE A 323 7.85 -9.71 -1.33
CA ILE A 323 8.97 -9.87 -0.39
C ILE A 323 9.53 -11.30 -0.43
N GLN A 324 8.67 -12.32 -0.47
CA GLN A 324 9.09 -13.73 -0.59
C GLN A 324 9.79 -14.00 -1.93
N SER A 325 9.31 -13.39 -3.02
CA SER A 325 9.95 -13.52 -4.34
C SER A 325 11.35 -12.90 -4.34
N TYR A 326 11.52 -11.72 -3.75
CA TYR A 326 12.83 -11.10 -3.59
C TYR A 326 13.75 -11.91 -2.67
N ASP A 327 13.23 -12.44 -1.56
CA ASP A 327 14.00 -13.30 -0.66
C ASP A 327 14.49 -14.56 -1.37
N ALA A 328 13.64 -15.21 -2.19
CA ALA A 328 14.02 -16.35 -3.00
C ALA A 328 15.13 -16.01 -4.02
N LEU A 329 15.08 -14.83 -4.66
CA LEU A 329 16.12 -14.36 -5.56
C LEU A 329 17.45 -14.11 -4.82
N ILE A 330 17.39 -13.47 -3.65
CA ILE A 330 18.57 -13.25 -2.81
C ILE A 330 19.16 -14.59 -2.37
N ASN A 331 18.32 -15.54 -1.93
CA ASN A 331 18.77 -16.88 -1.56
C ASN A 331 19.47 -17.57 -2.74
N ARG A 332 18.87 -17.55 -3.93
CA ARG A 332 19.48 -18.12 -5.13
C ARG A 332 20.85 -17.50 -5.43
N PHE A 333 20.99 -16.19 -5.24
CA PHE A 333 22.26 -15.49 -5.44
C PHE A 333 23.31 -15.87 -4.37
N VAL A 334 22.92 -15.87 -3.09
CA VAL A 334 23.80 -16.20 -1.95
C VAL A 334 24.34 -17.63 -2.04
N TRP A 335 23.51 -18.56 -2.52
CA TRP A 335 23.87 -19.97 -2.68
C TRP A 335 24.51 -20.29 -4.04
N HIS A 336 24.81 -19.28 -4.86
CA HIS A 336 25.48 -19.50 -6.13
C HIS A 336 26.91 -20.06 -5.90
N PRO A 337 27.35 -21.10 -6.64
CA PRO A 337 28.64 -21.75 -6.41
C PRO A 337 29.85 -20.84 -6.68
N MET A 338 29.69 -19.84 -7.56
CA MET A 338 30.76 -18.87 -7.84
C MET A 338 30.92 -17.78 -6.77
N LEU A 339 30.06 -17.73 -5.75
CA LEU A 339 30.15 -16.72 -4.70
C LEU A 339 31.21 -17.12 -3.65
N PRO A 340 32.28 -16.32 -3.42
CA PRO A 340 33.29 -16.61 -2.41
C PRO A 340 32.67 -16.79 -1.02
N GLN A 341 33.21 -17.70 -0.22
CA GLN A 341 32.66 -18.05 1.10
C GLN A 341 32.59 -16.84 2.04
N GLN A 342 33.56 -15.95 2.00
CA GLN A 342 33.61 -14.73 2.81
C GLN A 342 32.44 -13.81 2.47
N LEU A 343 32.15 -13.63 1.17
CA LEU A 343 31.04 -12.80 0.71
C LEU A 343 29.69 -13.42 1.08
N ARG A 344 29.57 -14.75 1.02
CA ARG A 344 28.37 -15.47 1.49
C ARG A 344 28.11 -15.23 2.97
N GLN A 345 29.14 -15.35 3.82
CA GLN A 345 29.02 -15.09 5.25
C GLN A 345 28.61 -13.64 5.54
N LEU A 346 29.20 -12.67 4.84
CA LEU A 346 28.83 -11.27 4.95
C LEU A 346 27.36 -11.03 4.60
N LEU A 347 26.88 -11.57 3.47
CA LEU A 347 25.49 -11.41 3.03
C LEU A 347 24.51 -12.07 4.00
N MET A 348 24.83 -13.26 4.54
CA MET A 348 23.99 -13.90 5.56
C MET A 348 23.97 -13.09 6.86
N GLY A 349 25.10 -12.52 7.28
CA GLY A 349 25.17 -11.61 8.42
C GLY A 349 24.30 -10.37 8.23
N LEU A 350 24.42 -9.71 7.07
CA LEU A 350 23.58 -8.56 6.71
C LEU A 350 22.09 -8.91 6.70
N ARG A 351 21.72 -10.05 6.10
CA ARG A 351 20.34 -10.54 6.10
C ARG A 351 19.80 -10.75 7.51
N LYS A 352 20.61 -11.34 8.40
CA LYS A 352 20.22 -11.52 9.81
C LYS A 352 19.98 -10.17 10.49
N VAL A 353 20.88 -9.20 10.33
CA VAL A 353 20.72 -7.85 10.91
C VAL A 353 19.44 -7.17 10.42
N VAL A 354 19.13 -7.29 9.12
CA VAL A 354 17.87 -6.76 8.56
C VAL A 354 16.66 -7.50 9.14
N GLY A 355 16.71 -8.83 9.25
CA GLY A 355 15.67 -9.64 9.88
C GLY A 355 15.40 -9.22 11.33
N ASP A 356 16.46 -9.15 12.15
CA ASP A 356 16.40 -8.74 13.55
C ASP A 356 15.83 -7.30 13.67
N PHE A 357 16.22 -6.38 12.80
CA PHE A 357 15.68 -5.01 12.79
C PHE A 357 14.19 -4.98 12.45
N VAL A 358 13.76 -5.75 11.45
CA VAL A 358 12.34 -5.86 11.05
C VAL A 358 11.50 -6.50 12.17
N GLU A 359 12.05 -7.47 12.90
CA GLU A 359 11.43 -8.06 14.08
C GLU A 359 11.37 -7.07 15.26
N MET A 360 12.37 -6.21 15.43
CA MET A 360 12.34 -5.15 16.45
C MET A 360 11.25 -4.11 16.16
N VAL A 361 10.96 -3.85 14.88
CA VAL A 361 9.88 -2.97 14.43
C VAL A 361 8.49 -3.65 14.54
N ASN A 362 8.40 -4.81 15.19
CA ASN A 362 7.14 -5.50 15.43
C ASN A 362 6.28 -4.76 16.47
N ILE A 363 5.51 -3.80 15.97
CA ILE A 363 4.63 -2.92 16.75
C ILE A 363 3.19 -3.47 16.79
N VAL A 364 2.91 -4.62 16.15
CA VAL A 364 1.56 -5.19 15.98
C VAL A 364 1.46 -6.64 16.37
#